data_AF-A0A1T3BR24-F1
#
_entry.id   AF-A0A1T3BR24-F1
#
_cell.length_a   1.000
_cell.length_b   1.000
_cell.length_c   1.000
_cell.angle_alpha   90.00
_cell.angle_beta   90.00
_cell.angle_gamma   90.00
#
_symmetry.space_group_name_H-M   'P 1'
#
loop_
_entity.id
_entity.type
_entity.pdbx_description
1 polymer ?
#
loop_
_entity_poly.entity_id
_entity_poly.type
_entity_poly.pdbx_seq_one_letter_code
_entity_poly.pdbx_strand_id
1 'polypeptide(L)' 'MIEIIKPEYLAQMHFQMACTGRQWCDFVSYDPRFAGQSAHLRLKVQRIHRNDEQIEAINQAVETFLEEIEQDIK' A
#
# COMPACT_ATOMS: atom_id res chain seq x y z
N MET A 1 -5.24 18.26 -9.42
CA MET A 1 -5.88 16.93 -9.26
C MET A 1 -5.00 16.12 -8.34
N ILE A 2 -5.54 15.62 -7.23
CA ILE A 2 -4.81 14.67 -6.37
C ILE A 2 -4.84 13.34 -7.12
N GLU A 3 -3.69 12.87 -7.62
CA GLU A 3 -3.59 11.55 -8.22
C GLU A 3 -3.91 10.50 -7.16
N ILE A 4 -4.89 9.66 -7.45
CA ILE A 4 -5.39 8.66 -6.52
C ILE A 4 -4.54 7.41 -6.68
N ILE A 5 -3.74 7.08 -5.66
CA ILE A 5 -3.10 5.76 -5.57
C ILE A 5 -4.19 4.70 -5.55
N LYS A 6 -4.02 3.64 -6.33
CA LYS A 6 -5.02 2.57 -6.40
C LYS A 6 -5.27 1.95 -5.01
N PRO A 7 -6.52 1.64 -4.65
CA PRO A 7 -6.86 1.11 -3.33
C PRO A 7 -6.05 -0.11 -2.91
N GLU A 8 -5.71 -1.01 -3.84
CA GLU A 8 -4.91 -2.20 -3.57
C GLU A 8 -3.49 -1.88 -3.09
N TYR A 9 -2.87 -0.81 -3.61
CA TYR A 9 -1.56 -0.37 -3.16
C TYR A 9 -1.63 0.38 -1.82
N LEU A 10 -2.73 1.11 -1.56
CA LEU A 10 -2.96 1.68 -0.23
C LEU A 10 -3.08 0.58 0.82
N ALA A 11 -3.91 -0.45 0.56
CA ALA A 11 -4.05 -1.59 1.46
C ALA A 11 -2.70 -2.29 1.70
N GLN A 12 -1.92 -2.53 0.64
CA GLN A 12 -0.57 -3.09 0.76
C GLN A 12 0.33 -2.25 1.67
N MET A 13 0.41 -0.93 1.47
CA MET A 13 1.28 -0.05 2.25
C MET A 13 0.82 0.09 3.71
N HIS A 14 -0.49 0.14 3.95
CA HIS A 14 -1.03 0.15 5.31
C HIS A 14 -0.74 -1.15 6.06
N PHE A 15 -0.90 -2.31 5.40
CA PHE A 15 -0.52 -3.60 5.97
C PHE A 15 0.99 -3.68 6.28
N GLN A 16 1.85 -3.21 5.36
CA GLN A 16 3.30 -3.11 5.62
C GLN A 16 3.62 -2.26 6.85
N MET A 17 2.95 -1.11 7.02
CA MET A 17 3.10 -0.25 8.20
C MET A 17 2.54 -0.90 9.47
N ALA A 18 1.49 -1.70 9.38
CA ALA A 18 0.96 -2.50 10.49
C ALA A 18 2.03 -3.49 10.99
N CYS A 19 2.67 -4.25 10.09
CA CYS A 19 3.68 -5.25 10.44
C CYS A 19 5.00 -4.64 10.97
N THR A 20 5.36 -3.44 10.51
CA THR A 20 6.69 -2.85 10.79
C THR A 20 6.68 -1.71 11.81
N GLY A 21 5.51 -1.21 12.21
CA GLY A 21 5.37 -0.06 13.11
C GLY A 21 5.81 1.28 12.50
N ARG A 22 6.08 1.33 11.19
CA ARG A 22 6.46 2.58 10.49
C ARG A 22 5.27 3.55 10.42
N GLN A 23 5.60 4.84 10.43
CA GLN A 23 4.62 5.95 10.43
C GLN A 23 4.27 6.46 9.03
N TRP A 24 5.03 6.02 8.02
CA TRP A 24 4.79 6.35 6.62
C TRP A 24 5.48 5.33 5.71
N CYS A 25 5.04 5.28 4.46
CA CYS A 25 5.64 4.57 3.35
C CYS A 25 5.72 5.53 2.15
N ASP A 26 6.87 5.63 1.48
CA ASP A 26 6.98 6.38 0.24
C ASP A 26 6.63 5.46 -0.94
N PHE A 27 5.51 5.74 -1.61
CA PHE A 27 5.11 5.09 -2.85
C PHE A 27 5.95 5.64 -4.00
N VAL A 28 6.70 4.76 -4.68
CA VAL A 28 7.57 5.13 -5.79
C VAL A 28 7.10 4.44 -7.06
N SER A 29 6.77 5.23 -8.09
CA SER A 29 6.51 4.75 -9.44
C SER A 29 7.65 5.20 -10.34
N TYR A 30 8.26 4.26 -11.05
CA TYR A 30 9.40 4.49 -11.92
C TYR A 30 9.22 3.78 -13.25
N ASP A 31 9.49 4.49 -14.35
CA ASP A 31 9.54 3.90 -15.68
C ASP A 31 10.76 4.42 -16.45
N PRO A 32 11.79 3.57 -16.69
CA PRO A 32 13.04 4.00 -17.33
C PRO A 32 12.86 4.43 -18.79
N ARG A 33 11.72 4.09 -19.42
CA ARG A 33 11.43 4.41 -20.83
C ARG A 33 11.18 5.90 -21.05
N PHE A 34 10.81 6.64 -19.99
CA PHE A 34 10.77 8.10 -20.03
C PHE A 34 12.19 8.67 -20.14
N ALA A 35 12.58 9.13 -21.33
CA ALA A 35 13.93 9.57 -21.67
C ALA A 35 13.93 10.84 -22.53
N GLY A 36 15.11 11.46 -22.67
CA GLY A 36 15.25 12.73 -23.37
C GLY A 36 14.39 13.81 -22.73
N GLN A 37 13.49 14.40 -23.52
CA GLN A 37 12.61 15.48 -23.07
C GLN A 37 11.59 15.03 -22.01
N SER A 38 11.24 13.74 -21.95
CA SER A 38 10.29 13.20 -20.97
C SER A 38 10.94 12.69 -19.69
N ALA A 39 12.27 12.87 -19.49
CA ALA A 39 12.98 12.36 -18.32
C ALA A 39 12.40 12.84 -16.97
N HIS A 40 11.72 14.00 -16.95
CA HIS A 40 11.04 14.52 -15.77
C HIS A 40 9.80 13.71 -15.33
N LEU A 41 9.26 12.85 -16.21
CA LEU A 41 8.15 11.93 -15.92
C LEU A 41 8.62 10.56 -15.41
N ARG A 42 9.93 10.31 -15.39
CA ARG A 42 10.54 9.00 -15.11
C ARG A 42 10.28 8.49 -13.69
N LEU A 43 10.16 9.41 -12.73
CA LEU A 43 10.06 9.09 -11.32
C LEU A 43 8.95 9.93 -10.68
N LYS A 44 8.01 9.25 -10.03
CA LYS A 44 7.02 9.86 -9.16
C LYS A 44 7.15 9.26 -7.77
N VAL A 45 7.21 10.12 -6.76
CA VAL A 45 7.22 9.72 -5.35
C VAL A 45 6.07 10.39 -4.64
N GLN A 46 5.33 9.63 -3.83
CA GLN A 46 4.25 10.13 -2.99
C GLN A 46 4.36 9.51 -1.60
N ARG A 47 4.46 10.35 -0.57
CA ARG A 47 4.44 9.90 0.82
C ARG A 47 3.02 9.53 1.25
N ILE A 48 2.87 8.33 1.77
CA ILE A 48 1.64 7.84 2.38
C ILE A 48 1.86 7.74 3.87
N HIS A 49 1.07 8.51 4.60
CA HIS A 49 1.09 8.49 6.06
C HIS A 49 0.30 7.29 6.56
N ARG A 50 0.75 6.75 7.69
CA ARG A 50 0.01 5.75 8.44
C ARG A 50 -1.41 6.25 8.72
N ASN A 51 -2.37 5.34 8.55
CA ASN A 51 -3.77 5.55 8.90
C ASN A 51 -4.19 4.36 9.76
N ASP A 52 -4.36 4.59 11.06
CA ASP A 52 -4.68 3.53 12.01
C ASP A 52 -6.08 2.93 11.78
N GLU A 53 -7.03 3.72 11.32
CA GLU A 53 -8.40 3.23 11.02
C GLU A 53 -8.38 2.23 9.85
N GLN A 54 -7.63 2.54 8.80
CA GLN A 54 -7.47 1.60 7.67
C GLN A 54 -6.70 0.34 8.07
N ILE A 55 -5.67 0.48 8.92
CA ILE A 55 -4.91 -0.66 9.43
C ILE A 55 -5.80 -1.58 10.25
N GLU A 56 -6.63 -1.02 11.13
CA GLU A 56 -7.57 -1.78 11.94
C GLU A 56 -8.56 -2.56 11.07
N ALA A 57 -9.16 -1.91 10.06
CA ALA A 57 -10.05 -2.58 9.12
C ALA A 57 -9.36 -3.72 8.34
N ILE A 58 -8.10 -3.54 7.94
CA ILE A 58 -7.30 -4.59 7.28
C ILE A 58 -7.05 -5.75 8.23
N ASN A 59 -6.65 -5.47 9.48
CA ASN A 59 -6.34 -6.51 10.46
C ASN A 59 -7.57 -7.37 10.77
N GLN A 60 -8.74 -6.76 10.97
CA GLN A 60 -10.00 -7.49 11.20
C GLN A 60 -10.37 -8.40 10.01
N ALA A 61 -10.19 -7.92 8.77
CA ALA A 61 -10.42 -8.71 7.59
C ALA A 61 -9.43 -9.89 7.47
N VAL A 62 -8.16 -9.68 7.85
CA VAL A 62 -7.13 -10.73 7.88
C VAL A 62 -7.46 -11.78 8.94
N GLU A 63 -7.84 -11.38 10.14
CA GLU A 63 -8.25 -12.30 11.22
C GLU A 63 -9.44 -13.16 10.80
N THR A 64 -10.47 -12.53 10.22
CA THR A 64 -11.66 -13.25 9.71
C THR A 64 -11.26 -14.27 8.63
N PHE A 65 -10.43 -13.87 7.67
CA PHE A 65 -9.96 -14.77 6.61
C PHE A 65 -9.12 -15.94 7.17
N LEU A 66 -8.28 -15.69 8.18
CA LEU A 66 -7.48 -16.75 8.80
C LEU A 66 -8.35 -17.77 9.54
N GLU A 67 -9.45 -17.34 10.18
CA GLU A 67 -10.44 -18.24 10.79
C GLU A 67 -11.14 -19.11 9.74
N GLU A 68 -11.52 -18.54 8.59
CA GLU A 68 -12.11 -19.29 7.46
C GLU A 68 -11.14 -20.36 6.94
N ILE A 69 -9.87 -20.00 6.72
CA ILE A 69 -8.84 -20.95 6.29
C ILE A 69 -8.63 -22.07 7.32
N GLU A 70 -8.65 -21.76 8.62
CA GLU A 70 -8.48 -22.76 9.66
C GLU A 70 -9.64 -23.77 9.70
N GLN A 71 -10.86 -23.33 9.40
CA GLN A 71 -12.03 -24.21 9.29
C GLN A 71 -11.93 -25.12 8.06
N ASP A 72 -11.46 -24.61 6.92
CA ASP A 72 -11.33 -25.38 5.68
C ASP A 72 -10.22 -26.45 5.73
N ILE A 73 -9.21 -26.26 6.57
CA ILE A 73 -8.08 -27.20 6.73
C ILE A 73 -8.42 -28.36 7.70
N LYS A 74 -9.41 -28.21 8.57
CA LYS A 74 -9.82 -29.22 9.57
C LYS A 74 -10.67 -30.32 8.96
#